data_AF-A0A6P6Y4H6-F1
#
_entry.id   AF-A0A6P6Y4H6-F1
#
_cell.length_a   1.000
_cell.length_b   1.000
_cell.length_c   1.000
_cell.angle_alpha   90.00
_cell.angle_beta   90.00
_cell.angle_gamma   90.00
#
_symmetry.space_group_name_H-M   'P 1'
#
loop_
_entity.id
_entity.type
_entity.pdbx_description
1 polymer ?
#
loop_
_entity_poly.entity_id
_entity_poly.type
_entity_poly.pdbx_seq_one_letter_code
_entity_poly.pdbx_strand_id
1 'polypeptide(L)'
;MSTAKELVDNINQTVVELIVNQTTTGDDNNGTISSRPNKGTPEGMAMAYGSLVIMALIPIFYGSFKSVGYHREQRESGEQVEAMSRREAALFPLYASGALFGLYLFFKYFSKEHINLLLSIYFLILGVCSLASVVSDFLDNFLRSRNITFFRLNKYHLLLTQNSVDMLNMEFDSKDIFALIACSGVGIWYIMKKHWIANNLFGFSFAIKAIEFINLNNVVTGCILLCGLFVYDIFWVFGTDVMVTVAKSFDAPIKLIFPQDFLENGFNGTQFAMLGLGDIVIPGIFIALLLRFDVSLNRGRHVYFYTSFIAYIFGLFLTMVVMVYWKHAQPALLYLVPCCIIFPLISALLQGDFFRLIRYSEDSLKETQENESDESTEPSTTSKKEN
;
A
#
# COMPACT_ATOMS: atom_id res chain seq x y z
N MET A 1 -35.41 -20.80 0.50
CA MET A 1 -34.67 -20.34 -0.68
C MET A 1 -35.39 -19.21 -1.43
N SER A 2 -36.73 -19.06 -1.37
CA SER A 2 -37.41 -17.91 -1.99
C SER A 2 -37.29 -16.61 -1.18
N THR A 3 -37.27 -16.69 0.16
CA THR A 3 -37.19 -15.53 1.07
C THR A 3 -35.86 -14.77 1.01
N ALA A 4 -34.73 -15.44 0.77
CA ALA A 4 -33.44 -14.76 0.63
C ALA A 4 -33.31 -14.04 -0.73
N LYS A 5 -33.96 -14.59 -1.76
CA LYS A 5 -33.99 -13.97 -3.09
C LYS A 5 -34.93 -12.76 -3.12
N GLU A 6 -36.10 -12.86 -2.49
CA GLU A 6 -36.98 -11.70 -2.26
C GLU A 6 -36.33 -10.61 -1.42
N LEU A 7 -35.52 -10.97 -0.41
CA LEU A 7 -34.80 -9.97 0.39
C LEU A 7 -33.75 -9.23 -0.46
N VAL A 8 -33.00 -9.95 -1.30
CA VAL A 8 -31.99 -9.35 -2.20
C VAL A 8 -32.65 -8.51 -3.28
N ASP A 9 -33.76 -8.97 -3.85
CA ASP A 9 -34.52 -8.24 -4.87
C ASP A 9 -35.19 -6.99 -4.28
N ASN A 10 -35.71 -7.06 -3.05
CA ASN A 10 -36.25 -5.90 -2.32
C ASN A 10 -35.14 -4.90 -1.96
N ILE A 11 -33.95 -5.35 -1.55
CA ILE A 11 -32.80 -4.47 -1.29
C ILE A 11 -32.37 -3.78 -2.58
N ASN A 12 -32.28 -4.52 -3.69
CA ASN A 12 -31.92 -3.95 -4.99
C ASN A 12 -32.97 -2.95 -5.47
N GLN A 13 -34.27 -3.23 -5.33
CA GLN A 13 -35.33 -2.27 -5.66
C GLN A 13 -35.29 -1.03 -4.76
N THR A 14 -35.06 -1.19 -3.47
CA THR A 14 -34.94 -0.07 -2.52
C THR A 14 -33.72 0.80 -2.83
N VAL A 15 -32.59 0.17 -3.20
CA VAL A 15 -31.37 0.86 -3.64
C VAL A 15 -31.61 1.62 -4.95
N VAL A 16 -32.31 1.01 -5.91
CA VAL A 16 -32.66 1.66 -7.18
C VAL A 16 -33.65 2.83 -6.97
N GLU A 17 -34.66 2.68 -6.12
CA GLU A 17 -35.58 3.79 -5.77
C GLU A 17 -34.88 4.92 -5.02
N LEU A 18 -33.95 4.61 -4.12
CA LEU A 18 -33.10 5.60 -3.44
C LEU A 18 -32.18 6.34 -4.42
N ILE A 19 -31.76 5.69 -5.51
CA ILE A 19 -30.95 6.29 -6.57
C ILE A 19 -31.82 7.17 -7.50
N VAL A 20 -33.05 6.73 -7.83
CA VAL A 20 -33.99 7.46 -8.69
C VAL A 20 -34.60 8.68 -7.99
N ASN A 21 -34.87 8.63 -6.68
CA ASN A 21 -35.37 9.80 -5.95
C ASN A 21 -34.30 10.89 -5.74
N GLN A 22 -33.03 10.63 -6.06
CA GLN A 22 -31.97 11.65 -6.04
C GLN A 22 -31.90 12.49 -7.32
N THR A 23 -32.68 12.20 -8.37
CA THR A 23 -32.71 12.99 -9.61
C THR A 23 -33.84 14.01 -9.68
N THR A 24 -34.80 14.04 -8.76
CA THR A 24 -35.99 14.91 -8.83
C THR A 24 -36.10 16.00 -7.75
N THR A 25 -35.11 16.17 -6.88
CA THR A 25 -35.14 17.26 -5.89
C THR A 25 -33.86 18.11 -5.95
N GLY A 26 -33.92 19.17 -6.77
CA GLY A 26 -32.84 20.13 -6.94
C GLY A 26 -33.19 21.23 -7.94
N ASP A 27 -34.00 22.19 -7.47
CA ASP A 27 -34.29 23.53 -7.99
C ASP A 27 -34.72 23.71 -9.46
N ASP A 28 -36.02 23.97 -9.62
CA ASP A 28 -36.57 24.79 -10.67
C ASP A 28 -36.16 26.26 -10.44
N ASN A 29 -35.40 26.87 -11.36
CA ASN A 29 -35.60 28.24 -11.84
C ASN A 29 -34.60 28.62 -12.96
N ASN A 30 -35.16 28.82 -14.16
CA ASN A 30 -34.73 29.66 -15.30
C ASN A 30 -33.25 29.76 -15.73
N GLY A 31 -33.01 29.29 -16.96
CA GLY A 31 -32.38 30.13 -18.00
C GLY A 31 -30.93 29.85 -18.40
N THR A 32 -30.77 29.41 -19.65
CA THR A 32 -29.58 29.46 -20.54
C THR A 32 -28.46 28.41 -20.43
N ILE A 33 -28.47 27.52 -21.44
CA ILE A 33 -27.36 26.82 -22.10
C ILE A 33 -26.57 25.80 -21.26
N SER A 34 -27.02 24.56 -21.45
CA SER A 34 -26.43 23.26 -21.16
C SER A 34 -24.90 23.13 -21.23
N SER A 35 -24.29 22.96 -20.06
CA SER A 35 -23.21 21.99 -19.84
C SER A 35 -23.24 21.56 -18.36
N ARG A 36 -24.26 20.76 -18.01
CA ARG A 36 -24.22 19.99 -16.75
C ARG A 36 -22.96 19.13 -16.82
N PRO A 37 -22.07 19.10 -15.81
CA PRO A 37 -21.03 18.09 -15.77
C PRO A 37 -21.78 16.75 -15.67
N ASN A 38 -21.67 15.91 -16.70
CA ASN A 38 -22.21 14.55 -16.66
C ASN A 38 -21.68 13.90 -15.39
N LYS A 39 -22.50 13.80 -14.34
CA LYS A 39 -22.16 13.00 -13.18
C LYS A 39 -22.26 11.57 -13.66
N GLY A 40 -21.15 10.82 -13.60
CA GLY A 40 -21.11 9.44 -14.05
C GLY A 40 -22.31 8.65 -13.54
N THR A 41 -22.83 7.76 -14.39
CA THR A 41 -23.94 6.89 -14.05
C THR A 41 -23.71 6.18 -12.70
N PRO A 42 -24.75 5.93 -11.89
CA PRO A 42 -24.61 5.21 -10.61
C PRO A 42 -23.88 3.87 -10.77
N GLU A 43 -24.11 3.19 -11.89
CA GLU A 43 -23.43 1.95 -12.28
C GLU A 43 -21.94 2.17 -12.57
N GLY A 44 -21.58 3.25 -13.26
CA GLY A 44 -20.20 3.63 -13.55
C GLY A 44 -19.40 3.99 -12.29
N MET A 45 -20.02 4.72 -11.36
CA MET A 45 -19.41 4.99 -10.05
C MET A 45 -19.16 3.71 -9.26
N ALA A 46 -20.15 2.81 -9.18
CA ALA A 46 -20.01 1.54 -8.48
C ALA A 46 -18.91 0.65 -9.09
N MET A 47 -18.83 0.59 -10.43
CA MET A 47 -17.74 -0.11 -11.12
C MET A 47 -16.38 0.51 -10.77
N ALA A 48 -16.25 1.83 -10.83
CA ALA A 48 -14.97 2.49 -10.57
C ALA A 48 -14.47 2.24 -9.15
N TYR A 49 -15.37 2.34 -8.15
CA TYR A 49 -15.04 2.00 -6.77
C TYR A 49 -14.69 0.51 -6.61
N GLY A 50 -15.46 -0.39 -7.22
CA GLY A 50 -15.16 -1.83 -7.21
C GLY A 50 -13.80 -2.18 -7.85
N SER A 51 -13.46 -1.53 -8.96
CA SER A 51 -12.14 -1.66 -9.60
C SER A 51 -11.03 -1.14 -8.69
N LEU A 52 -11.22 0.00 -8.01
CA LEU A 52 -10.24 0.51 -7.05
C LEU A 52 -10.02 -0.42 -5.85
N VAL A 53 -11.06 -1.09 -5.34
CA VAL A 53 -10.90 -2.14 -4.32
C VAL A 53 -9.97 -3.23 -4.84
N ILE A 54 -10.27 -3.81 -6.00
CA ILE A 54 -9.47 -4.90 -6.57
C ILE A 54 -8.02 -4.45 -6.79
N MET A 55 -7.82 -3.23 -7.30
CA MET A 55 -6.49 -2.65 -7.48
C MET A 55 -5.77 -2.43 -6.14
N ALA A 56 -6.46 -2.06 -5.05
CA ALA A 56 -5.81 -1.93 -3.74
C ALA A 56 -5.33 -3.26 -3.16
N LEU A 57 -6.03 -4.37 -3.46
CA LEU A 57 -5.72 -5.69 -2.89
C LEU A 57 -4.46 -6.34 -3.46
N ILE A 58 -4.19 -6.14 -4.75
CA ILE A 58 -3.03 -6.71 -5.45
C ILE A 58 -1.69 -6.34 -4.77
N PRO A 59 -1.35 -5.05 -4.56
CA PRO A 59 -0.09 -4.67 -3.97
C PRO A 59 0.01 -5.09 -2.50
N ILE A 60 -1.10 -5.11 -1.75
CA ILE A 60 -1.10 -5.57 -0.36
C ILE A 60 -0.74 -7.04 -0.29
N PHE A 61 -1.40 -7.88 -1.10
CA PHE A 61 -1.15 -9.31 -1.11
C PHE A 61 0.30 -9.60 -1.54
N TYR A 62 0.70 -9.13 -2.73
CA TYR A 62 2.02 -9.41 -3.28
C TYR A 62 3.14 -8.80 -2.42
N GLY A 63 2.98 -7.54 -1.99
CA GLY A 63 3.94 -6.85 -1.14
C GLY A 63 4.14 -7.53 0.22
N SER A 64 3.05 -8.05 0.83
CA SER A 64 3.15 -8.76 2.11
C SER A 64 4.00 -10.03 2.01
N PHE A 65 3.73 -10.89 1.02
CA PHE A 65 4.52 -12.13 0.84
C PHE A 65 5.97 -11.83 0.48
N LYS A 66 6.21 -10.78 -0.30
CA LYS A 66 7.55 -10.38 -0.68
C LYS A 66 8.35 -9.79 0.48
N SER A 67 7.69 -9.02 1.35
CA SER A 67 8.28 -8.54 2.61
C SER A 67 8.85 -9.69 3.43
N VAL A 68 8.15 -10.83 3.55
CA VAL A 68 8.66 -12.03 4.25
C VAL A 68 9.97 -12.53 3.65
N GLY A 69 10.04 -12.65 2.31
CA GLY A 69 11.25 -13.11 1.61
C GLY A 69 12.41 -12.12 1.76
N TYR A 70 12.15 -10.84 1.57
CA TYR A 70 13.13 -9.77 1.71
C TYR A 70 13.73 -9.70 3.11
N HIS A 71 12.90 -9.84 4.15
CA HIS A 71 13.39 -9.88 5.54
C HIS A 71 14.17 -11.15 5.88
N ARG A 72 13.85 -12.27 5.23
CA ARG A 72 14.62 -13.51 5.39
C ARG A 72 16.01 -13.36 4.77
N GLU A 73 16.10 -12.83 3.55
CA GLU A 73 17.37 -12.61 2.85
C GLU A 73 18.28 -11.65 3.62
N GLN A 74 17.75 -10.55 4.16
CA GLN A 74 18.56 -9.62 4.96
C GLN A 74 19.02 -10.20 6.31
N ARG A 75 18.24 -11.10 6.92
CA ARG A 75 18.69 -11.83 8.11
C ARG A 75 19.84 -12.78 7.77
N GLU A 76 19.77 -13.45 6.62
CA GLU A 76 20.82 -14.35 6.13
C GLU A 76 22.09 -13.60 5.71
N SER A 77 22.00 -12.35 5.21
CA SER A 77 23.15 -11.52 4.84
C SER A 77 23.82 -10.81 6.03
N GLY A 78 23.19 -10.81 7.20
CA GLY A 78 23.69 -10.10 8.39
C GLY A 78 23.54 -8.58 8.32
N GLU A 79 22.84 -8.04 7.31
CA GLU A 79 22.56 -6.62 7.21
C GLU A 79 21.46 -6.20 8.20
N GLN A 80 21.70 -5.09 8.92
CA GLN A 80 20.70 -4.56 9.84
C GLN A 80 19.62 -3.81 9.06
N VAL A 81 18.44 -4.42 8.95
CA VAL A 81 17.25 -3.71 8.47
C VAL A 81 16.85 -2.68 9.53
N GLU A 82 17.11 -1.40 9.25
CA GLU A 82 16.60 -0.32 10.08
C GLU A 82 15.07 -0.36 10.08
N ALA A 83 14.50 -0.61 11.24
CA ALA A 83 13.06 -0.71 11.41
C ALA A 83 12.53 0.41 12.26
N MET A 84 11.28 0.78 11.99
CA MET A 84 10.65 1.92 12.65
C MET A 84 10.54 1.69 14.16
N SER A 85 11.14 2.60 14.93
CA SER A 85 11.03 2.56 16.39
C SER A 85 9.64 3.02 16.86
N ARG A 86 9.25 2.66 18.10
CA ARG A 86 7.97 3.13 18.69
C ARG A 86 7.84 4.65 18.71
N ARG A 87 8.96 5.34 18.94
CA ARG A 87 9.03 6.80 18.96
C ARG A 87 8.84 7.38 17.57
N GLU A 88 9.49 6.82 16.56
CA GLU A 88 9.31 7.24 15.16
C GLU A 88 7.86 7.04 14.71
N ALA A 89 7.26 5.89 15.01
CA ALA A 89 5.86 5.62 14.69
C ALA A 89 4.90 6.63 15.33
N ALA A 90 5.14 7.01 16.59
CA ALA A 90 4.33 8.02 17.28
C ALA A 90 4.54 9.44 16.72
N LEU A 91 5.74 9.76 16.25
CA LEU A 91 6.06 11.05 15.64
C LEU A 91 5.70 11.12 14.15
N PHE A 92 5.45 9.99 13.50
CA PHE A 92 5.13 9.92 12.07
C PHE A 92 3.96 10.83 11.65
N PRO A 93 2.81 10.87 12.38
CA PRO A 93 1.74 11.82 12.08
C PRO A 93 2.15 13.30 12.15
N LEU A 94 3.08 13.64 13.04
CA LEU A 94 3.60 15.01 13.17
C LEU A 94 4.52 15.37 12.00
N TYR A 95 5.41 14.45 11.60
CA TYR A 95 6.23 14.64 10.40
C TYR A 95 5.37 14.75 9.14
N ALA A 96 4.36 13.90 8.99
CA ALA A 96 3.39 13.98 7.90
C ALA A 96 2.63 15.31 7.90
N SER A 97 2.22 15.80 9.07
CA SER A 97 1.56 17.10 9.24
C SER A 97 2.46 18.26 8.82
N GLY A 98 3.73 18.23 9.26
CA GLY A 98 4.72 19.23 8.87
C GLY A 98 4.98 19.23 7.36
N ALA A 99 5.10 18.06 6.75
CA ALA A 99 5.30 17.92 5.31
C ALA A 99 4.07 18.39 4.51
N LEU A 100 2.85 18.01 4.93
CA LEU A 100 1.61 18.44 4.28
C LEU A 100 1.41 19.95 4.36
N PHE A 101 1.58 20.52 5.56
CA PHE A 101 1.46 21.96 5.77
C PHE A 101 2.55 22.73 5.02
N GLY A 102 3.79 22.21 5.02
CA GLY A 102 4.88 22.75 4.22
C GLY A 102 4.51 22.80 2.74
N LEU A 103 4.06 21.68 2.17
CA LEU A 103 3.64 21.61 0.77
C LEU A 103 2.47 22.56 0.46
N TYR A 104 1.53 22.71 1.39
CA TYR A 104 0.44 23.69 1.29
C TYR A 104 0.96 25.13 1.20
N LEU A 105 1.91 25.51 2.06
CA LEU A 105 2.54 26.83 1.99
C LEU A 105 3.28 27.00 0.66
N PHE A 106 4.02 25.99 0.21
CA PHE A 106 4.70 26.02 -1.09
C PHE A 106 3.70 26.29 -2.23
N PHE A 107 2.57 25.58 -2.30
CA PHE A 107 1.54 25.83 -3.31
C PHE A 107 0.86 27.20 -3.20
N LYS A 108 0.88 27.81 -2.02
CA LYS A 108 0.31 29.14 -1.79
C LYS A 108 1.26 30.25 -2.23
N TYR A 109 2.57 30.07 -2.07
CA TYR A 109 3.58 31.08 -2.38
C TYR A 109 4.21 30.95 -3.77
N PHE A 110 4.30 29.74 -4.33
CA PHE A 110 4.86 29.48 -5.65
C PHE A 110 3.78 29.07 -6.66
N SER A 111 4.05 29.25 -7.95
CA SER A 111 3.12 28.84 -8.99
C SER A 111 3.02 27.31 -9.09
N LYS A 112 1.77 26.84 -9.17
CA LYS A 112 1.43 25.41 -9.15
C LYS A 112 2.13 24.61 -10.25
N GLU A 113 2.38 25.23 -11.40
CA GLU A 113 3.03 24.60 -12.55
C GLU A 113 4.47 24.16 -12.24
N HIS A 114 5.27 25.01 -11.61
CA HIS A 114 6.65 24.68 -11.28
C HIS A 114 6.73 23.59 -10.22
N ILE A 115 5.82 23.65 -9.22
CA ILE A 115 5.74 22.63 -8.18
C ILE A 115 5.33 21.28 -8.78
N ASN A 116 4.29 21.26 -9.60
CA ASN A 116 3.83 20.04 -10.24
C ASN A 116 4.85 19.48 -11.22
N LEU A 117 5.60 20.32 -11.95
CA LEU A 117 6.71 19.88 -12.79
C LEU A 117 7.81 19.20 -11.97
N LEU A 118 8.25 19.84 -10.89
CA LEU A 118 9.28 19.32 -10.00
C LEU A 118 8.85 17.99 -9.36
N LEU A 119 7.66 17.95 -8.77
CA LEU A 119 7.12 16.76 -8.12
C LEU A 119 6.85 15.65 -9.14
N SER A 120 6.37 15.98 -10.34
CA SER A 120 6.18 15.00 -11.42
C SER A 120 7.51 14.37 -11.83
N ILE A 121 8.58 15.14 -12.02
CA ILE A 121 9.89 14.60 -12.38
C ILE A 121 10.42 13.70 -11.25
N TYR A 122 10.33 14.17 -10.00
CA TYR A 122 10.76 13.41 -8.82
C TYR A 122 10.03 12.06 -8.71
N PHE A 123 8.70 12.07 -8.72
CA PHE A 123 7.90 10.84 -8.63
C PHE A 123 8.00 9.99 -9.89
N LEU A 124 8.30 10.55 -11.06
CA LEU A 124 8.55 9.77 -12.26
C LEU A 124 9.85 8.97 -12.14
N ILE A 125 10.94 9.59 -11.68
CA ILE A 125 12.24 8.91 -11.51
C ILE A 125 12.08 7.76 -10.52
N LEU A 126 11.52 8.05 -9.34
CA LEU A 126 11.24 7.03 -8.34
C LEU A 126 10.25 5.97 -8.87
N GLY A 127 9.29 6.36 -9.69
CA GLY A 127 8.30 5.49 -10.30
C GLY A 127 8.94 4.51 -11.27
N VAL A 128 9.82 4.99 -12.16
CA VAL A 128 10.56 4.15 -13.09
C VAL A 128 11.49 3.18 -12.35
N CYS A 129 12.21 3.65 -11.32
CA CYS A 129 13.06 2.78 -10.49
C CYS A 129 12.24 1.70 -9.78
N SER A 130 11.16 2.08 -9.08
CA SER A 130 10.31 1.12 -8.37
C SER A 130 9.66 0.11 -9.31
N LEU A 131 9.19 0.56 -10.47
CA LEU A 131 8.59 -0.30 -11.49
C LEU A 131 9.62 -1.25 -12.09
N ALA A 132 10.83 -0.77 -12.38
CA ALA A 132 11.92 -1.60 -12.89
C ALA A 132 12.26 -2.73 -11.92
N SER A 133 12.37 -2.44 -10.62
CA SER A 133 12.60 -3.48 -9.61
C SER A 133 11.47 -4.50 -9.55
N VAL A 134 10.20 -4.07 -9.57
CA VAL A 134 9.07 -5.02 -9.56
C VAL A 134 9.04 -5.88 -10.82
N VAL A 135 9.37 -5.30 -11.98
CA VAL A 135 9.45 -6.02 -13.25
C VAL A 135 10.62 -6.99 -13.28
N SER A 136 11.78 -6.62 -12.72
CA SER A 136 12.94 -7.52 -12.66
C SER A 136 12.69 -8.71 -11.72
N ASP A 137 12.01 -8.49 -10.60
CA ASP A 137 11.56 -9.57 -9.69
C ASP A 137 10.57 -10.53 -10.37
N PHE A 138 9.67 -9.99 -11.20
CA PHE A 138 8.76 -10.82 -12.00
C PHE A 138 9.49 -11.60 -13.09
N LEU A 139 10.46 -10.96 -13.78
CA LEU A 139 11.32 -11.60 -14.78
C LEU A 139 12.13 -12.75 -14.15
N ASP A 140 12.70 -12.57 -12.96
CA ASP A 140 13.47 -13.63 -12.27
C ASP A 140 12.59 -14.86 -12.00
N ASN A 141 11.40 -14.65 -11.43
CA ASN A 141 10.43 -15.72 -11.17
C ASN A 141 10.00 -16.43 -12.46
N PHE A 142 9.72 -15.66 -13.52
CA PHE A 142 9.31 -16.21 -14.81
C PHE A 142 10.44 -17.01 -15.49
N LEU A 143 11.67 -16.49 -15.47
CA LEU A 143 12.85 -17.13 -16.03
C LEU A 143 13.22 -18.40 -15.25
N ARG A 144 13.14 -18.37 -13.91
CA ARG A 144 13.33 -19.53 -13.03
C ARG A 144 12.33 -20.63 -13.33
N SER A 145 11.05 -20.28 -13.53
CA SER A 145 9.99 -21.26 -13.87
C SER A 145 10.18 -21.92 -15.23
N ARG A 146 10.85 -21.26 -16.19
CA ARG A 146 11.09 -21.81 -17.54
C ARG A 146 12.50 -22.36 -17.73
N ASN A 147 13.34 -22.35 -16.70
CA ASN A 147 14.72 -22.83 -16.71
C ASN A 147 15.59 -22.20 -17.82
N ILE A 148 15.29 -20.94 -18.20
CA ILE A 148 16.00 -20.23 -19.27
C ILE A 148 17.25 -19.57 -18.68
N THR A 149 18.41 -20.18 -18.92
CA THR A 149 19.72 -19.76 -18.42
C THR A 149 20.32 -18.54 -19.13
N PHE A 150 19.70 -18.05 -20.22
CA PHE A 150 20.27 -17.00 -21.07
C PHE A 150 20.44 -15.65 -20.37
N PHE A 151 19.58 -15.33 -19.41
CA PHE A 151 19.67 -14.12 -18.58
C PHE A 151 20.44 -14.33 -17.26
N ARG A 152 21.03 -15.51 -17.04
CA ARG A 152 21.69 -15.88 -15.77
C ARG A 152 23.12 -15.32 -15.64
N LEU A 153 23.43 -14.24 -16.35
CA LEU A 153 24.79 -13.85 -16.67
C LEU A 153 25.14 -12.47 -16.10
N ASN A 154 26.03 -12.55 -15.12
CA ASN A 154 26.95 -11.55 -14.57
C ASN A 154 26.31 -10.60 -13.55
N LYS A 155 26.62 -10.86 -12.27
CA LYS A 155 26.55 -9.84 -11.22
C LYS A 155 27.60 -8.79 -11.52
N TYR A 156 27.18 -7.55 -11.79
CA TYR A 156 28.09 -6.43 -11.91
C TYR A 156 28.12 -5.70 -10.57
N HIS A 157 29.31 -5.59 -9.97
CA HIS A 157 29.52 -4.80 -8.75
C HIS A 157 30.02 -3.42 -9.13
N LEU A 158 29.26 -2.37 -8.79
CA LEU A 158 29.76 -1.01 -8.83
C LEU A 158 30.24 -0.66 -7.42
N LEU A 159 31.56 -0.77 -7.22
CA LEU A 159 32.24 -0.43 -5.97
C LEU A 159 32.82 0.98 -6.10
N LEU A 160 32.21 1.96 -5.42
CA LEU A 160 32.80 3.26 -5.21
C LEU A 160 33.50 3.25 -3.85
N THR A 161 34.82 3.07 -3.86
CA THR A 161 35.65 3.12 -2.65
C THR A 161 36.37 4.46 -2.55
N GLN A 162 36.31 5.10 -1.39
CA GLN A 162 37.13 6.27 -1.05
C GLN A 162 37.72 6.04 0.34
N ASN A 163 39.05 6.04 0.45
CA ASN A 163 39.79 5.84 1.71
C ASN A 163 39.36 4.60 2.53
N SER A 164 39.24 3.43 1.88
CA SER A 164 39.02 2.13 2.56
C SER A 164 37.65 1.94 3.21
N VAL A 165 36.69 2.84 2.94
CA VAL A 165 35.29 2.68 3.32
C VAL A 165 34.49 2.49 2.03
N ASP A 166 33.78 1.39 1.91
CA ASP A 166 32.86 1.14 0.81
C ASP A 166 31.66 2.08 0.96
N MET A 167 31.65 3.19 0.22
CA MET A 167 30.56 4.17 0.27
C MET A 167 29.36 3.75 -0.56
N LEU A 168 29.57 2.93 -1.60
CA LEU A 168 28.52 2.47 -2.51
C LEU A 168 28.94 1.12 -3.09
N ASN A 169 28.26 0.05 -2.69
CA ASN A 169 28.33 -1.26 -3.31
C ASN A 169 26.95 -1.55 -3.93
N MET A 170 26.80 -1.26 -5.23
CA MET A 170 25.56 -1.61 -5.93
C MET A 170 25.79 -2.84 -6.80
N GLU A 171 25.08 -3.91 -6.48
CA GLU A 171 24.99 -5.10 -7.33
C GLU A 171 23.87 -4.89 -8.36
N PHE A 172 24.18 -4.93 -9.65
CA PHE A 172 23.18 -4.90 -10.72
C PHE A 172 23.32 -6.11 -11.62
N ASP A 173 22.18 -6.69 -11.99
CA ASP A 173 22.08 -7.80 -12.93
C ASP A 173 21.64 -7.27 -14.31
N SER A 174 21.95 -8.01 -15.37
CA SER A 174 21.56 -7.68 -16.75
C SER A 174 20.04 -7.54 -16.89
N LYS A 175 19.27 -8.27 -16.08
CA LYS A 175 17.80 -8.17 -16.01
C LYS A 175 17.31 -6.82 -15.46
N ASP A 176 18.04 -6.21 -14.52
CA ASP A 176 17.68 -4.93 -13.93
C ASP A 176 17.86 -3.79 -14.94
N ILE A 177 18.93 -3.85 -15.72
CA ILE A 177 19.18 -2.89 -16.82
C ILE A 177 18.09 -3.00 -17.88
N PHE A 178 17.72 -4.21 -18.29
CA PHE A 178 16.65 -4.42 -19.26
C PHE A 178 15.29 -3.91 -18.73
N ALA A 179 14.96 -4.25 -17.48
CA ALA A 179 13.73 -3.77 -16.84
C ALA A 179 13.72 -2.23 -16.75
N LEU A 180 14.85 -1.60 -16.43
CA LEU A 180 14.96 -0.15 -16.34
C LEU A 180 14.77 0.53 -17.69
N ILE A 181 15.33 -0.01 -18.78
CA ILE A 181 15.12 0.50 -20.14
C ILE A 181 13.64 0.38 -20.54
N ALA A 182 13.01 -0.78 -20.30
CA ALA A 182 11.60 -1.00 -20.62
C ALA A 182 10.68 -0.05 -19.82
N CYS A 183 10.93 0.11 -18.52
CA CYS A 183 10.13 0.96 -17.63
C CYS A 183 10.34 2.45 -17.93
N SER A 184 11.52 2.85 -18.40
CA SER A 184 11.77 4.22 -18.88
C SER A 184 10.86 4.58 -20.07
N GLY A 185 10.59 3.61 -20.96
CA GLY A 185 9.60 3.78 -22.03
C GLY A 185 8.19 4.08 -21.52
N VAL A 186 7.76 3.40 -20.45
CA VAL A 186 6.49 3.69 -19.77
C VAL A 186 6.50 5.08 -19.13
N GLY A 187 7.63 5.50 -18.56
CA GLY A 187 7.79 6.85 -18.01
C GLY A 187 7.66 7.95 -19.07
N ILE A 188 8.26 7.76 -20.25
CA ILE A 188 8.10 8.68 -21.39
C ILE A 188 6.63 8.73 -21.83
N TRP A 189 5.96 7.57 -21.92
CA TRP A 189 4.53 7.51 -22.24
C TRP A 189 3.67 8.28 -21.24
N TYR A 190 3.99 8.19 -19.94
CA TYR A 190 3.32 8.97 -18.91
C TYR A 190 3.53 10.47 -19.08
N ILE A 191 4.74 10.95 -19.38
CA ILE A 191 4.98 12.38 -19.61
C ILE A 191 4.17 12.89 -20.81
N MET A 192 4.15 12.12 -21.91
CA MET A 192 3.50 12.57 -23.16
C MET A 192 1.98 12.60 -23.09
N LYS A 193 1.36 11.69 -22.33
CA LYS A 193 -0.08 11.47 -22.39
C LYS A 193 -0.80 11.54 -21.05
N LYS A 194 -0.06 11.48 -19.93
CA LYS A 194 -0.60 11.34 -18.57
C LYS A 194 -1.70 10.29 -18.47
N HIS A 195 -1.52 9.16 -19.15
CA HIS A 195 -2.51 8.10 -19.12
C HIS A 195 -2.65 7.51 -17.73
N TRP A 196 -3.90 7.28 -17.32
CA TRP A 196 -4.24 6.72 -16.02
C TRP A 196 -3.66 5.31 -15.78
N ILE A 197 -3.46 4.52 -16.84
CA ILE A 197 -2.85 3.19 -16.75
C ILE A 197 -1.39 3.30 -16.31
N ALA A 198 -0.61 4.19 -16.93
CA ALA A 198 0.78 4.42 -16.55
C ALA A 198 0.87 4.96 -15.11
N ASN A 199 -0.01 5.89 -14.76
CA ASN A 199 -0.16 6.39 -13.39
C ASN A 199 -0.39 5.24 -12.39
N ASN A 200 -1.35 4.36 -12.68
CA ASN A 200 -1.67 3.24 -11.79
C ASN A 200 -0.52 2.23 -11.73
N LEU A 201 0.20 2.00 -12.82
CA LEU A 201 1.35 1.10 -12.83
C LEU A 201 2.46 1.60 -11.91
N PHE A 202 2.75 2.90 -11.91
CA PHE A 202 3.64 3.51 -10.92
C PHE A 202 3.07 3.45 -9.49
N GLY A 203 1.76 3.69 -9.33
CA GLY A 203 1.11 3.53 -8.03
C GLY A 203 1.24 2.12 -7.46
N PHE A 204 1.07 1.08 -8.29
CA PHE A 204 1.27 -0.31 -7.91
C PHE A 204 2.71 -0.61 -7.52
N SER A 205 3.68 -0.15 -8.31
CA SER A 205 5.09 -0.40 -8.01
C SER A 205 5.53 0.29 -6.72
N PHE A 206 5.07 1.52 -6.49
CA PHE A 206 5.27 2.22 -5.23
C PHE A 206 4.64 1.49 -4.05
N ALA A 207 3.39 1.04 -4.18
CA ALA A 207 2.72 0.35 -3.09
C ALA A 207 3.40 -0.98 -2.74
N ILE A 208 3.76 -1.79 -3.74
CA ILE A 208 4.48 -3.06 -3.53
C ILE A 208 5.81 -2.81 -2.83
N LYS A 209 6.64 -1.90 -3.37
CA LYS A 209 7.97 -1.64 -2.82
C LYS A 209 7.90 -0.99 -1.44
N ALA A 210 6.94 -0.11 -1.19
CA ALA A 210 6.75 0.47 0.14
C ALA A 210 6.37 -0.60 1.19
N ILE A 211 5.47 -1.53 0.87
CA ILE A 211 5.09 -2.64 1.77
C ILE A 211 6.22 -3.66 1.94
N GLU A 212 7.02 -3.88 0.90
CA GLU A 212 8.20 -4.76 0.92
C GLU A 212 9.31 -4.22 1.83
N PHE A 213 9.66 -2.93 1.70
CA PHE A 213 10.81 -2.33 2.36
C PHE A 213 10.53 -1.75 3.75
N ILE A 214 9.35 -1.16 3.99
CA ILE A 214 9.10 -0.47 5.26
C ILE A 214 8.90 -1.50 6.37
N ASN A 215 9.85 -1.55 7.30
CA ASN A 215 9.81 -2.49 8.41
C ASN A 215 9.19 -1.90 9.69
N LEU A 216 8.29 -2.66 10.31
CA LEU A 216 7.82 -2.47 11.67
C LEU A 216 8.36 -3.60 12.55
N ASN A 217 9.13 -3.29 13.59
CA ASN A 217 9.69 -4.33 14.46
C ASN A 217 8.67 -4.99 15.38
N ASN A 218 7.57 -4.31 15.70
CA ASN A 218 6.61 -4.79 16.70
C ASN A 218 5.17 -4.51 16.27
N VAL A 219 4.24 -5.40 16.63
CA VAL A 219 2.79 -5.20 16.38
C VAL A 219 2.30 -3.94 17.09
N VAL A 220 2.80 -3.68 18.31
CA VAL A 220 2.46 -2.47 19.07
C VAL A 220 2.89 -1.20 18.34
N THR A 221 4.08 -1.20 17.70
CA THR A 221 4.52 -0.07 16.87
C THR A 221 3.57 0.17 15.71
N GLY A 222 3.12 -0.90 15.05
CA GLY A 222 2.11 -0.83 13.99
C GLY A 222 0.77 -0.26 14.48
N CYS A 223 0.28 -0.70 15.65
CA CYS A 223 -0.92 -0.14 16.25
C CYS A 223 -0.77 1.35 16.59
N ILE A 224 0.38 1.77 17.12
CA ILE A 224 0.67 3.19 17.40
C ILE A 224 0.65 4.01 16.11
N LEU A 225 1.32 3.53 15.05
CA LEU A 225 1.33 4.19 13.74
C LEU A 225 -0.09 4.37 13.19
N LEU A 226 -0.89 3.29 13.17
CA LEU A 226 -2.26 3.31 12.67
C LEU A 226 -3.17 4.24 13.48
N CYS A 227 -3.11 4.17 14.82
CA CYS A 227 -3.88 5.05 15.69
C CYS A 227 -3.46 6.53 15.53
N GLY A 228 -2.16 6.79 15.36
CA GLY A 228 -1.66 8.14 15.08
C GLY A 228 -2.18 8.68 13.75
N LEU A 229 -2.17 7.86 12.70
CA LEU A 229 -2.66 8.24 11.38
C LEU A 229 -4.18 8.37 11.31
N PHE A 230 -4.92 7.62 12.13
CA PHE A 230 -6.35 7.82 12.32
C PHE A 230 -6.67 9.24 12.82
N VAL A 231 -5.95 9.71 13.83
CA VAL A 231 -6.16 11.09 14.36
C VAL A 231 -5.71 12.14 13.35
N TYR A 232 -4.59 11.90 12.65
CA TYR A 232 -4.10 12.76 11.58
C TYR A 232 -5.14 12.97 10.49
N ASP A 233 -5.75 11.90 9.98
CA ASP A 233 -6.70 11.96 8.86
C ASP A 233 -7.97 12.70 9.28
N ILE A 234 -8.47 12.46 10.50
CA ILE A 234 -9.60 13.21 11.07
C ILE A 234 -9.28 14.71 11.15
N PHE A 235 -8.11 15.07 11.69
CA PHE A 235 -7.73 16.47 11.85
C PHE A 235 -7.59 17.18 10.49
N TRP A 236 -6.90 16.58 9.53
CA TRP A 236 -6.62 17.24 8.25
C TRP A 236 -7.78 17.18 7.25
N VAL A 237 -8.69 16.21 7.35
CA VAL A 237 -9.87 16.12 6.48
C VAL A 237 -11.04 16.94 7.02
N PHE A 238 -11.33 16.87 8.33
CA PHE A 238 -12.47 17.60 8.91
C PHE A 238 -12.10 18.94 9.54
N GLY A 239 -10.87 19.09 10.03
CA GLY A 239 -10.47 20.29 10.76
C GLY A 239 -10.02 21.45 9.85
N THR A 240 -9.48 21.18 8.66
CA THR A 240 -8.89 22.22 7.79
C THR A 240 -9.06 21.91 6.30
N ASP A 241 -9.06 22.94 5.44
CA ASP A 241 -9.10 22.78 3.97
C ASP A 241 -7.73 22.42 3.34
N VAL A 242 -6.69 22.23 4.15
CA VAL A 242 -5.31 22.07 3.68
C VAL A 242 -5.15 20.79 2.86
N MET A 243 -5.63 19.66 3.37
CA MET A 243 -5.52 18.38 2.67
C MET A 243 -6.24 18.39 1.32
N VAL A 244 -7.46 18.95 1.28
CA VAL A 244 -8.24 19.07 0.05
C VAL A 244 -7.57 20.01 -0.96
N THR A 245 -6.99 21.12 -0.49
CA THR A 245 -6.28 22.09 -1.36
C THR A 245 -5.03 21.49 -1.98
N VAL A 246 -4.24 20.75 -1.18
CA VAL A 246 -3.04 20.04 -1.66
C VAL A 246 -3.45 18.93 -2.63
N ALA A 247 -4.43 18.11 -2.28
CA ALA A 247 -4.89 17.00 -3.14
C ALA A 247 -5.43 17.46 -4.51
N LYS A 248 -6.08 18.63 -4.56
CA LYS A 248 -6.56 19.23 -5.82
C LYS A 248 -5.45 19.91 -6.63
N SER A 249 -4.40 20.41 -5.96
CA SER A 249 -3.31 21.14 -6.62
C SER A 249 -2.17 20.23 -7.06
N PHE A 250 -2.05 19.04 -6.47
CA PHE A 250 -1.00 18.06 -6.75
C PHE A 250 -1.41 17.10 -7.87
N ASP A 251 -0.63 17.09 -8.96
CA ASP A 251 -0.85 16.25 -10.14
C ASP A 251 0.39 15.39 -10.46
N ALA A 252 0.60 14.32 -9.69
CA ALA A 252 1.70 13.37 -9.89
C ALA A 252 1.26 11.92 -9.60
N PRO A 253 2.06 10.90 -9.99
CA PRO A 253 1.65 9.49 -9.96
C PRO A 253 1.73 8.86 -8.56
N ILE A 254 0.92 9.39 -7.63
CA ILE A 254 0.90 8.99 -6.21
C ILE A 254 -0.48 8.52 -5.73
N LYS A 255 -1.40 8.29 -6.67
CA LYS A 255 -2.78 7.87 -6.40
C LYS A 255 -3.22 6.88 -7.45
N LEU A 256 -4.07 5.93 -7.07
CA LEU A 256 -4.74 5.07 -8.04
C LEU A 256 -6.00 5.77 -8.52
N ILE A 257 -6.21 5.75 -9.84
CA ILE A 257 -7.36 6.39 -10.46
C ILE A 257 -8.08 5.42 -11.40
N PHE A 258 -9.41 5.48 -11.42
CA PHE A 258 -10.21 4.69 -12.35
C PHE A 258 -11.34 5.53 -12.93
N PRO A 259 -11.58 5.51 -14.26
CA PRO A 259 -12.62 6.32 -14.87
C PRO A 259 -14.02 5.91 -14.38
N GLN A 260 -14.79 6.87 -13.86
CA GLN A 260 -16.19 6.67 -13.46
C GLN A 260 -17.09 6.47 -14.66
N ASP A 261 -16.78 7.15 -15.77
CA ASP A 261 -17.53 7.06 -17.02
C ASP A 261 -17.03 5.90 -17.89
N PHE A 262 -16.43 4.85 -17.31
CA PHE A 262 -15.89 3.74 -18.08
C PHE A 262 -16.97 3.05 -18.93
N LEU A 263 -18.20 2.96 -18.42
CA LEU A 263 -19.33 2.38 -19.15
C LEU A 263 -19.75 3.21 -20.37
N GLU A 264 -19.57 4.53 -20.32
CA GLU A 264 -20.01 5.46 -21.37
C GLU A 264 -18.89 5.78 -22.36
N ASN A 265 -17.69 6.07 -21.84
CA ASN A 265 -16.54 6.59 -22.58
C ASN A 265 -15.35 5.61 -22.62
N GLY A 266 -15.48 4.43 -22.03
CA GLY A 266 -14.44 3.40 -22.02
C GLY A 266 -13.13 3.88 -21.40
N PHE A 267 -12.02 3.54 -22.07
CA PHE A 267 -10.67 3.89 -21.64
C PHE A 267 -10.35 5.40 -21.67
N ASN A 268 -11.19 6.21 -22.32
CA ASN A 268 -11.03 7.66 -22.47
C ASN A 268 -11.93 8.48 -21.52
N GLY A 269 -12.43 7.87 -20.44
CA GLY A 269 -13.21 8.57 -19.43
C GLY A 269 -12.48 9.79 -18.85
N THR A 270 -13.23 10.84 -18.54
CA THR A 270 -12.70 12.14 -18.09
C THR A 270 -12.88 12.37 -16.59
N GLN A 271 -13.85 11.70 -15.97
CA GLN A 271 -14.03 11.70 -14.51
C GLN A 271 -13.39 10.47 -13.89
N PHE A 272 -12.65 10.66 -12.80
CA PHE A 272 -11.91 9.60 -12.13
C PHE A 272 -12.29 9.48 -10.66
N ALA A 273 -12.58 8.26 -10.21
CA ALA A 273 -12.51 7.90 -8.82
C ALA A 273 -11.03 7.80 -8.43
N MET A 274 -10.68 8.20 -7.21
CA MET A 274 -9.30 8.24 -6.73
C MET A 274 -9.19 7.52 -5.39
N LEU A 275 -8.09 6.80 -5.19
CA LEU A 275 -7.71 6.21 -3.92
C LEU A 275 -6.24 6.57 -3.61
N GLY A 276 -5.98 7.07 -2.40
CA GLY A 276 -4.65 7.47 -1.99
C GLY A 276 -3.75 6.26 -1.78
N LEU A 277 -2.48 6.35 -2.18
CA LEU A 277 -1.51 5.29 -1.89
C LEU A 277 -1.30 5.10 -0.38
N GLY A 278 -1.45 6.16 0.42
CA GLY A 278 -1.38 6.07 1.89
C GLY A 278 -2.40 5.08 2.46
N ASP A 279 -3.62 5.06 1.92
CA ASP A 279 -4.71 4.19 2.37
C ASP A 279 -4.50 2.72 2.01
N ILE A 280 -3.55 2.44 1.12
CA ILE A 280 -3.15 1.09 0.69
C ILE A 280 -1.90 0.67 1.45
N VAL A 281 -0.87 1.52 1.42
CA VAL A 281 0.47 1.23 1.95
C VAL A 281 0.46 1.14 3.47
N ILE A 282 -0.18 2.09 4.16
CA ILE A 282 -0.13 2.14 5.63
C ILE A 282 -0.79 0.90 6.26
N PRO A 283 -2.04 0.52 5.91
CA PRO A 283 -2.59 -0.75 6.36
C PRO A 283 -1.82 -1.97 5.80
N GLY A 284 -1.31 -1.88 4.57
CA GLY A 284 -0.54 -2.94 3.93
C GLY A 284 0.74 -3.33 4.68
N ILE A 285 1.48 -2.35 5.21
CA ILE A 285 2.68 -2.59 6.03
C ILE A 285 2.30 -3.34 7.33
N PHE A 286 1.17 -2.97 7.95
CA PHE A 286 0.69 -3.67 9.13
C PHE A 286 0.23 -5.11 8.83
N ILE A 287 -0.44 -5.32 7.69
CA ILE A 287 -0.83 -6.66 7.22
C ILE A 287 0.42 -7.52 6.92
N ALA A 288 1.46 -6.93 6.32
CA ALA A 288 2.72 -7.60 6.07
C ALA A 288 3.44 -8.00 7.37
N LEU A 289 3.38 -7.17 8.41
CA LEU A 289 3.87 -7.51 9.75
C LEU A 289 3.11 -8.71 10.35
N LEU A 290 1.78 -8.75 10.18
CA LEU A 290 0.98 -9.87 10.70
C LEU A 290 1.22 -11.18 9.92
N LEU A 291 1.56 -11.10 8.64
CA LEU A 291 2.02 -12.27 7.89
C LEU A 291 3.37 -12.77 8.41
N ARG A 292 4.30 -11.87 8.75
CA ARG A 292 5.58 -12.25 9.38
C ARG A 292 5.39 -12.87 10.76
N PHE A 293 4.42 -12.37 11.53
CA PHE A 293 3.99 -13.01 12.77
C PHE A 293 3.44 -14.42 12.53
N ASP A 294 2.54 -14.62 11.56
CA ASP A 294 2.03 -15.96 11.19
C ASP A 294 3.15 -16.94 10.84
N VAL A 295 4.12 -16.48 10.05
CA VAL A 295 5.29 -17.29 9.67
C VAL A 295 6.12 -17.66 10.89
N SER A 296 6.32 -16.72 11.84
CA SER A 296 7.07 -16.98 13.08
C SER A 296 6.42 -18.02 14.00
N LEU A 297 5.10 -18.23 13.90
CA LEU A 297 4.39 -19.23 14.69
C LEU A 297 4.56 -20.66 14.15
N ASN A 298 5.12 -20.85 12.94
CA ASN A 298 5.36 -22.15 12.31
C ASN A 298 4.14 -23.09 12.25
N ARG A 299 2.91 -22.56 12.17
CA ARG A 299 1.67 -23.35 12.12
C ARG A 299 1.24 -23.78 10.71
N GLY A 300 1.97 -23.36 9.67
CA GLY A 300 1.65 -23.61 8.27
C GLY A 300 0.35 -22.95 7.77
N ARG A 301 -0.26 -22.05 8.57
CA ARG A 301 -1.47 -21.31 8.23
C ARG A 301 -1.27 -19.83 8.51
N HIS A 302 -1.64 -18.98 7.55
CA HIS A 302 -1.51 -17.53 7.65
C HIS A 302 -2.80 -16.88 8.18
N VAL A 303 -3.19 -17.24 9.40
CA VAL A 303 -4.51 -16.87 9.94
C VAL A 303 -4.61 -15.36 10.19
N TYR A 304 -3.58 -14.74 10.75
CA TYR A 304 -3.55 -13.30 11.03
C TYR A 304 -3.52 -12.48 9.75
N PHE A 305 -2.76 -12.90 8.73
CA PHE A 305 -2.76 -12.30 7.41
C PHE A 305 -4.15 -12.30 6.79
N TYR A 306 -4.80 -13.48 6.66
CA TYR A 306 -6.13 -13.55 6.05
C TYR A 306 -7.19 -12.79 6.84
N THR A 307 -7.14 -12.85 8.18
CA THR A 307 -8.04 -12.08 9.04
C THR A 307 -7.90 -10.58 8.79
N SER A 308 -6.67 -10.07 8.71
CA SER A 308 -6.37 -8.65 8.49
C SER A 308 -6.69 -8.20 7.06
N PHE A 309 -6.44 -9.07 6.09
CA PHE A 309 -6.75 -8.83 4.69
C PHE A 309 -8.27 -8.71 4.47
N ILE A 310 -9.06 -9.58 5.10
CA ILE A 310 -10.52 -9.48 5.12
C ILE A 310 -10.97 -8.21 5.85
N ALA A 311 -10.32 -7.86 6.95
CA ALA A 311 -10.62 -6.63 7.68
C ALA A 311 -10.39 -5.37 6.84
N TYR A 312 -9.31 -5.36 6.04
CA TYR A 312 -9.03 -4.28 5.08
C TYR A 312 -10.12 -4.17 4.01
N ILE A 313 -10.52 -5.30 3.40
CA ILE A 313 -11.62 -5.33 2.43
C ILE A 313 -12.91 -4.79 3.04
N PHE A 314 -13.23 -5.23 4.27
CA PHE A 314 -14.41 -4.78 4.98
C PHE A 314 -14.36 -3.28 5.31
N GLY A 315 -13.22 -2.78 5.79
CA GLY A 315 -13.02 -1.37 6.07
C GLY A 315 -13.12 -0.50 4.82
N LEU A 316 -12.51 -0.92 3.70
CA LEU A 316 -12.58 -0.21 2.42
C LEU A 316 -14.00 -0.25 1.82
N PHE A 317 -14.73 -1.34 2.00
CA PHE A 317 -16.13 -1.39 1.63
C PHE A 317 -16.97 -0.41 2.46
N LEU A 318 -16.72 -0.36 3.78
CA LEU A 318 -17.40 0.57 4.68
C LEU A 318 -17.13 2.03 4.29
N THR A 319 -15.89 2.41 3.97
CA THR A 319 -15.59 3.79 3.50
C THR A 319 -16.42 4.14 2.27
N MET A 320 -16.52 3.22 1.30
CA MET A 320 -17.29 3.44 0.08
C MET A 320 -18.79 3.63 0.35
N VAL A 321 -19.39 2.77 1.19
CA VAL A 321 -20.80 2.89 1.56
C VAL A 321 -21.08 4.24 2.21
N VAL A 322 -20.23 4.68 3.15
CA VAL A 322 -20.45 5.96 3.82
C VAL A 322 -20.24 7.14 2.86
N MET A 323 -19.23 7.10 1.99
CA MET A 323 -19.02 8.13 0.97
C MET A 323 -20.23 8.28 0.02
N VAL A 324 -20.83 7.17 -0.39
CA VAL A 324 -22.03 7.18 -1.25
C VAL A 324 -23.24 7.76 -0.50
N TYR A 325 -23.43 7.40 0.76
CA TYR A 325 -24.55 7.88 1.57
C TYR A 325 -24.45 9.37 1.89
N TRP A 326 -23.28 9.84 2.34
CA TRP A 326 -23.08 11.21 2.83
C TRP A 326 -22.74 12.22 1.73
N LYS A 327 -22.44 11.77 0.50
CA LYS A 327 -22.06 12.61 -0.65
C LYS A 327 -20.93 13.61 -0.35
N HIS A 328 -20.08 13.28 0.62
CA HIS A 328 -18.94 14.08 1.05
C HIS A 328 -17.71 13.20 1.14
N ALA A 329 -16.54 13.72 0.76
CA ALA A 329 -15.28 13.02 0.93
C ALA A 329 -14.98 12.85 2.43
N GLN A 330 -14.69 11.63 2.85
CA GLN A 330 -14.39 11.30 4.23
C GLN A 330 -12.99 10.69 4.34
N PRO A 331 -12.34 10.84 5.51
CA PRO A 331 -11.05 10.22 5.76
C PRO A 331 -11.17 8.70 5.66
N ALA A 332 -10.41 8.05 4.77
CA ALA A 332 -10.51 6.61 4.55
C ALA A 332 -9.98 5.82 5.75
N LEU A 333 -8.94 6.35 6.42
CA LEU A 333 -8.34 5.71 7.59
C LEU A 333 -9.29 5.66 8.80
N LEU A 334 -10.31 6.53 8.83
CA LEU A 334 -11.35 6.55 9.87
C LEU A 334 -12.03 5.18 10.03
N TYR A 335 -12.28 4.49 8.92
CA TYR A 335 -12.96 3.20 8.90
C TYR A 335 -11.98 2.03 8.74
N LEU A 336 -10.89 2.22 8.00
CA LEU A 336 -9.88 1.18 7.78
C LEU A 336 -9.13 0.81 9.06
N VAL A 337 -8.64 1.80 9.81
CA VAL A 337 -7.82 1.58 11.01
C VAL A 337 -8.53 0.73 12.08
N PRO A 338 -9.76 1.06 12.53
CA PRO A 338 -10.43 0.23 13.53
C PRO A 338 -10.65 -1.19 13.05
N CYS A 339 -11.04 -1.40 11.79
CA CYS A 339 -11.21 -2.74 11.22
C CYS A 339 -9.89 -3.53 11.24
N CYS A 340 -8.80 -2.94 10.73
CA CYS A 340 -7.49 -3.57 10.64
C CYS A 340 -6.87 -3.91 12.00
N ILE A 341 -7.21 -3.20 13.08
CA ILE A 341 -6.73 -3.52 14.43
C ILE A 341 -7.66 -4.52 15.14
N ILE A 342 -8.97 -4.29 15.09
CA ILE A 342 -9.95 -5.05 15.88
C ILE A 342 -10.05 -6.51 15.41
N PHE A 343 -10.11 -6.75 14.10
CA PHE A 343 -10.32 -8.10 13.57
C PHE A 343 -9.16 -9.06 13.94
N PRO A 344 -7.88 -8.69 13.74
CA PRO A 344 -6.76 -9.55 14.13
C PRO A 344 -6.66 -9.70 15.64
N LEU A 345 -7.01 -8.67 16.42
CA LEU A 345 -7.03 -8.74 17.88
C LEU A 345 -8.08 -9.73 18.39
N ILE A 346 -9.29 -9.71 17.83
CA ILE A 346 -10.34 -10.69 18.13
C ILE A 346 -9.86 -12.10 17.75
N SER A 347 -9.27 -12.26 16.57
CA SER A 347 -8.72 -13.56 16.15
C SER A 347 -7.62 -14.06 17.08
N ALA A 348 -6.76 -13.17 17.59
CA ALA A 348 -5.72 -13.50 18.57
C ALA A 348 -6.29 -13.89 19.94
N LEU A 349 -7.38 -13.25 20.36
CA LEU A 349 -8.10 -13.62 21.59
C LEU A 349 -8.74 -15.01 21.44
N LEU A 350 -9.37 -15.29 20.29
CA LEU A 350 -10.01 -16.59 20.03
C LEU A 350 -8.99 -17.74 19.92
N GLN A 351 -7.80 -17.47 19.38
CA GLN A 351 -6.72 -18.47 19.26
C GLN A 351 -5.85 -18.59 20.53
N GLY A 352 -5.99 -17.67 21.49
CA GLY A 352 -5.18 -17.65 22.71
C GLY A 352 -3.75 -17.10 22.53
N ASP A 353 -3.43 -16.48 21.39
CA ASP A 353 -2.11 -15.92 21.11
C ASP A 353 -2.00 -14.42 21.45
N PHE A 354 -3.00 -13.83 22.11
CA PHE A 354 -3.04 -12.40 22.41
C PHE A 354 -1.72 -11.85 22.99
N PHE A 355 -1.18 -12.49 24.03
CA PHE A 355 0.08 -12.07 24.64
C PHE A 355 1.29 -12.27 23.71
N ARG A 356 1.26 -13.29 22.85
CA ARG A 356 2.32 -13.54 21.86
C ARG A 356 2.31 -12.47 20.77
N LEU A 357 1.11 -12.08 20.31
CA LEU A 357 0.94 -11.01 19.33
C LEU A 357 1.45 -9.67 19.86
N ILE A 358 1.09 -9.30 21.10
CA ILE A 358 1.50 -8.02 21.70
C ILE A 358 3.00 -7.99 22.03
N ARG A 359 3.59 -9.12 22.42
CA ARG A 359 5.03 -9.23 22.71
C ARG A 359 5.89 -9.51 21.48
N TYR A 360 5.28 -9.69 20.32
CA TYR A 360 6.01 -9.98 19.10
C TYR A 360 6.96 -8.83 18.75
N SER A 361 8.25 -9.14 18.75
CA SER A 361 9.34 -8.28 18.29
C SER A 361 10.23 -9.06 17.34
N GLU A 362 10.51 -8.52 16.17
CA GLU A 362 11.43 -9.17 15.22
C GLU A 362 12.85 -9.30 15.78
N ASP A 363 13.27 -8.37 16.64
CA ASP A 363 14.60 -8.38 17.26
C ASP A 363 14.75 -9.56 18.24
N SER A 364 13.67 -9.95 18.94
CA SER A 364 13.70 -11.07 19.89
C SER A 364 13.90 -12.44 19.22
N LEU A 365 13.57 -12.54 17.93
CA LEU A 365 13.83 -13.75 17.15
C LEU A 365 15.31 -13.90 16.81
N LYS A 366 16.06 -12.78 16.70
CA LYS A 366 17.50 -12.80 16.44
C LYS A 366 18.26 -13.34 17.66
N GLU A 367 17.95 -12.84 18.84
CA GLU A 367 18.59 -13.27 20.10
C GLU A 367 18.33 -14.76 20.40
N THR A 368 17.14 -15.28 20.08
CA THR A 368 16.83 -16.70 20.31
C THR A 368 17.59 -17.62 19.36
N GLN A 369 17.79 -17.19 18.10
CA GLN A 369 18.53 -17.98 17.10
C GLN A 369 20.04 -17.94 17.30
N GLU A 370 20.62 -16.81 17.71
CA GLU A 370 22.04 -16.72 18.07
C GLU A 370 22.37 -17.64 19.26
N ASN A 371 21.51 -17.64 20.29
CA ASN A 371 21.69 -18.53 21.45
C ASN A 371 21.54 -20.03 21.10
N GLU A 372 20.63 -20.40 20.19
CA GLU A 372 20.50 -21.79 19.71
C GLU A 372 21.69 -22.22 18.82
N SER A 373 22.26 -21.31 18.02
CA SER A 373 23.47 -21.61 17.25
C SER A 373 24.70 -21.80 18.14
N ASP A 374 24.82 -21.04 19.23
CA ASP A 374 25.93 -21.16 20.18
C ASP A 374 25.81 -22.42 21.06
N GLU A 375 24.60 -22.81 21.50
CA GLU A 375 24.39 -24.05 22.27
C GLU A 375 24.62 -25.33 21.46
N SER A 376 24.51 -25.28 20.12
CA SER A 376 24.77 -26.45 19.26
C SER A 376 26.26 -26.77 19.03
N THR A 377 27.18 -26.01 19.66
CA THR A 377 28.64 -26.13 19.46
C THR A 377 29.40 -26.57 20.74
N GLU A 378 28.77 -27.26 21.70
CA GLU A 378 29.49 -27.94 22.79
C GLU A 378 29.62 -29.47 22.56
N PRO A 379 30.83 -30.03 22.38
CA PRO A 379 31.00 -31.47 22.31
C PRO A 379 30.89 -32.10 23.70
N SER A 380 29.87 -32.94 23.87
CA SER A 380 29.68 -33.84 25.01
C SER A 380 30.94 -34.66 25.29
N THR A 381 31.69 -34.29 26.33
CA THR A 381 32.73 -35.14 26.91
C THR A 381 32.22 -35.64 28.26
N THR A 382 31.71 -36.87 28.29
CA THR A 382 31.52 -37.59 29.57
C THR A 382 31.79 -39.07 29.41
N SER A 383 32.81 -39.51 30.15
CA SER A 383 32.95 -40.83 30.79
C SER A 383 33.15 -42.07 29.92
N LYS A 384 34.40 -42.57 29.91
CA LYS A 384 34.70 -43.96 30.28
C LYS A 384 35.90 -44.01 31.23
N LYS A 385 35.60 -44.19 32.52
CA LYS A 385 36.46 -44.88 33.51
C LYS A 385 36.10 -46.36 33.51
N GLU A 386 37.02 -47.18 34.04
CA GLU A 386 37.00 -48.65 34.24
C GLU A 386 37.46 -49.46 33.01
N ASN A 387 38.44 -50.36 33.09
CA ASN A 387 39.28 -50.89 34.18
C ASN A 387 40.59 -51.41 33.55
#